data_AF-A0AAV0LLE4-F1
#
_entry.id   AF-A0AAV0LLE4-F1
#
_cell.length_a   1.000
_cell.length_b   1.000
_cell.length_c   1.000
_cell.angle_alpha   90.00
_cell.angle_beta   90.00
_cell.angle_gamma   90.00
#
_symmetry.space_group_name_H-M   'P 1'
#
loop_
_entity.id
_entity.type
_entity.pdbx_description
1 polymer ?
#
loop_
_entity_poly.entity_id
_entity_poly.type
_entity_poly.pdbx_seq_one_letter_code
_entity_poly.pdbx_strand_id
1 'polypeptide(L)'
;MDGGGGGLKPMDSEQLREYGHQMVDFVADYYKNIENYPVLSQVEPGYLVKLLPDAAPNQPESLQRVLDDVQSKILPGVTHWQSPNFYAYYPANSSVAGFLGEILSAGINMVGFSWITSPAATELEMIVLDWLGKLLKLPQEFLSSGHGGGVIQGSASEAVLVVLLAARDKTLRMVGKSALGKLVVYGSDQTHSALQKACQIAGIHPENCRLLKTDSSTDYALSPEIVSEAISHDISIGLIPFFLCGTVGTTSSATVDPLYSLAKIAKSNGMWFHVDAAYAGSACICPEYRKYLDGVEEADSFNMNAHKWFLTNFDCSALWVKDRNALIQSLSTNPEFLKNKASQANLVVDYKDWQIPLGRRFRFSLYTLGSKKFMIPYKEWLVIET
;
A
#
# COMPACT_ATOMS: atom_id res chain seq x y z
N MET A 1 12.20 39.39 -39.92
CA MET A 1 13.35 39.31 -39.00
C MET A 1 12.79 38.96 -37.65
N ASP A 2 13.12 37.75 -37.21
CA ASP A 2 12.74 37.11 -35.95
C ASP A 2 13.08 37.94 -34.71
N GLY A 3 12.37 37.67 -33.62
CA GLY A 3 12.71 38.28 -32.33
C GLY A 3 11.95 37.79 -31.09
N GLY A 4 11.55 36.51 -31.03
CA GLY A 4 11.46 35.77 -29.76
C GLY A 4 10.38 36.17 -28.75
N GLY A 5 9.11 36.08 -29.10
CA GLY A 5 8.02 35.98 -28.13
C GLY A 5 8.04 34.61 -27.43
N GLY A 6 8.93 34.44 -26.45
CA GLY A 6 8.99 33.23 -25.63
C GLY A 6 7.82 33.18 -24.66
N GLY A 7 6.69 32.60 -25.07
CA GLY A 7 5.56 32.31 -24.18
C GLY A 7 5.96 31.41 -23.01
N LEU A 8 5.23 31.49 -21.90
CA LEU A 8 5.42 30.64 -20.72
C LEU A 8 5.42 29.16 -21.12
N LYS A 9 6.50 28.45 -20.80
CA LYS A 9 6.61 26.99 -20.96
C LYS A 9 6.73 26.36 -19.58
N PRO A 10 5.63 25.86 -18.98
CA PRO A 10 5.67 25.26 -17.65
C PRO A 10 6.61 24.04 -17.52
N MET A 11 6.93 23.38 -18.64
CA MET A 11 7.88 22.27 -18.73
C MET A 11 8.98 22.60 -19.74
N ASP A 12 9.78 23.61 -19.46
CA ASP A 12 11.00 23.91 -20.20
C ASP A 12 12.16 23.00 -19.75
N SER A 13 12.90 22.42 -20.69
CA SER A 13 13.90 21.39 -20.38
C SER A 13 15.14 21.94 -19.68
N GLU A 14 15.56 23.16 -20.00
CA GLU A 14 16.72 23.78 -19.37
C GLU A 14 16.36 24.29 -17.98
N GLN A 15 15.16 24.87 -17.83
CA GLN A 15 14.63 25.22 -16.51
C GLN A 15 14.47 24.00 -15.60
N LEU A 16 13.93 22.88 -16.13
CA LEU A 16 13.82 21.61 -15.39
C LEU A 16 15.19 21.09 -14.96
N ARG A 17 16.20 21.18 -15.83
CA ARG A 17 17.57 20.77 -15.50
C ARG A 17 18.15 21.62 -14.37
N GLU A 18 18.10 22.94 -14.52
CA GLU A 18 18.65 23.88 -13.54
C GLU A 18 17.97 23.71 -12.17
N TYR A 19 16.63 23.75 -12.13
CA TYR A 19 15.87 23.66 -10.89
C TYR A 19 15.88 22.24 -10.31
N GLY A 20 15.92 21.23 -11.16
CA GLY A 20 16.08 19.84 -10.75
C GLY A 20 17.41 19.61 -10.03
N HIS A 21 18.52 20.17 -10.53
CA HIS A 21 19.81 20.09 -9.84
C HIS A 21 19.79 20.79 -8.48
N GLN A 22 19.25 22.01 -8.41
CA GLN A 22 19.11 22.73 -7.13
C GLN A 22 18.28 21.94 -6.10
N MET A 23 17.19 21.29 -6.54
CA MET A 23 16.36 20.48 -5.66
C MET A 23 17.09 19.21 -5.19
N VAL A 24 17.86 18.56 -6.06
CA VAL A 24 18.67 17.39 -5.69
C VAL A 24 19.72 17.77 -4.65
N ASP A 25 20.41 18.89 -4.84
CA ASP A 25 21.41 19.38 -3.88
C ASP A 25 20.75 19.69 -2.52
N PHE A 26 19.59 20.37 -2.52
CA PHE A 26 18.84 20.66 -1.31
C PHE A 26 18.43 19.38 -0.54
N VAL A 27 17.90 18.37 -1.23
CA VAL A 27 17.49 17.10 -0.61
C VAL A 27 18.71 16.33 -0.10
N ALA A 28 19.83 16.33 -0.84
CA ALA A 28 21.06 15.69 -0.40
C ALA A 28 21.62 16.35 0.87
N ASP A 29 21.63 17.69 0.91
CA ASP A 29 22.06 18.45 2.10
C ASP A 29 21.09 18.27 3.28
N TYR A 30 19.79 18.10 3.02
CA TYR A 30 18.83 17.73 4.06
C TYR A 30 19.20 16.39 4.71
N TYR A 31 19.45 15.33 3.94
CA TYR A 31 19.87 14.04 4.50
C TYR A 31 21.22 14.11 5.21
N LYS A 32 22.17 14.88 4.67
CA LYS A 32 23.48 15.09 5.29
C LYS A 32 23.39 15.75 6.66
N ASN A 33 22.40 16.63 6.85
CA ASN A 33 22.25 17.45 8.06
C ASN A 33 21.04 17.03 8.92
N ILE A 34 20.37 15.92 8.61
CA ILE A 34 19.06 15.59 9.20
C ILE A 34 19.12 15.42 10.73
N GLU A 35 20.25 14.96 11.26
CA GLU A 35 20.49 14.78 12.69
C GLU A 35 20.56 16.11 13.47
N ASN A 36 20.76 17.23 12.78
CA ASN A 36 20.78 18.55 13.40
C ASN A 36 19.37 19.07 13.72
N TYR A 37 18.32 18.46 13.16
CA TYR A 37 16.94 18.82 13.47
C TYR A 37 16.41 18.00 14.66
N PRO A 38 15.55 18.57 15.53
CA PRO A 38 14.83 17.77 16.51
C PRO A 38 13.93 16.77 15.79
N VAL A 39 13.96 15.49 16.20
CA VAL A 39 13.20 14.42 15.54
C VAL A 39 11.70 14.74 15.47
N LEU A 40 11.11 15.15 16.60
CA LEU A 40 9.73 15.60 16.71
C LEU A 40 9.67 17.12 16.53
N SER A 41 8.76 17.60 15.67
CA SER A 41 8.53 19.03 15.51
C SER A 41 8.09 19.69 16.84
N GLN A 42 8.54 20.93 17.06
CA GLN A 42 8.32 21.70 18.29
C GLN A 42 7.36 22.89 18.09
N VAL A 43 6.63 22.92 16.97
CA VAL A 43 5.72 24.03 16.64
C VAL A 43 4.34 23.85 17.27
N GLU A 44 3.64 24.97 17.51
CA GLU A 44 2.25 24.97 17.97
C GLU A 44 1.25 24.81 16.80
N PRO A 45 0.06 24.24 17.05
CA PRO A 45 -1.02 24.22 16.05
C PRO A 45 -1.31 25.61 15.49
N GLY A 46 -1.35 25.72 14.16
CA GLY A 46 -1.58 26.98 13.46
C GLY A 46 -0.33 27.89 13.33
N TYR A 47 0.89 27.40 13.58
CA TYR A 47 2.10 28.22 13.40
C TYR A 47 2.28 28.74 11.95
N LEU A 48 2.04 27.88 10.95
CA LEU A 48 2.39 28.17 9.55
C LEU A 48 1.53 29.28 8.94
N VAL A 49 0.25 29.39 9.33
CA VAL A 49 -0.66 30.45 8.84
C VAL A 49 -0.17 31.85 9.22
N LYS A 50 0.64 31.96 10.27
CA LYS A 50 1.23 33.23 10.72
C LYS A 50 2.48 33.61 9.92
N LEU A 51 3.05 32.68 9.14
CA LEU A 51 4.32 32.84 8.42
C LEU A 51 4.14 32.95 6.90
N LEU A 52 2.98 32.54 6.39
CA LEU A 52 2.66 32.58 4.95
C LEU A 52 1.63 33.68 4.65
N PRO A 53 1.61 34.21 3.41
CA PRO A 53 0.55 35.12 2.96
C PRO A 53 -0.84 34.47 3.06
N ASP A 54 -1.87 35.29 3.22
CA ASP A 54 -3.28 34.88 3.28
C ASP A 54 -3.89 34.56 1.90
N ALA A 55 -3.15 34.85 0.82
CA ALA A 55 -3.55 34.56 -0.56
C ALA A 55 -2.34 34.16 -1.42
N ALA A 56 -2.61 33.42 -2.51
CA ALA A 56 -1.60 33.07 -3.51
C ALA A 56 -1.05 34.32 -4.23
N PRO A 57 0.25 34.35 -4.59
CA PRO A 57 0.84 35.50 -5.25
C PRO A 57 0.32 35.67 -6.69
N ASN A 58 0.10 36.92 -7.10
CA ASN A 58 -0.29 37.26 -8.49
C ASN A 58 0.89 37.28 -9.46
N GLN A 59 2.11 37.22 -8.96
CA GLN A 59 3.35 37.26 -9.73
C GLN A 59 4.23 36.06 -9.34
N PRO A 60 5.00 35.50 -10.29
CA PRO A 60 5.87 34.38 -10.00
C PRO A 60 6.96 34.76 -8.98
N GLU A 61 7.29 33.83 -8.10
CA GLU A 61 8.44 33.91 -7.21
C GLU A 61 9.58 33.02 -7.72
N SER A 62 10.82 33.34 -7.32
CA SER A 62 11.97 32.52 -7.69
C SER A 62 11.99 31.22 -6.89
N LEU A 63 12.57 30.17 -7.46
CA LEU A 63 12.80 28.91 -6.74
C LEU A 63 13.58 29.13 -5.44
N GLN A 64 14.58 30.02 -5.44
CA GLN A 64 15.35 30.33 -4.23
C GLN A 64 14.46 30.82 -3.08
N ARG A 65 13.49 31.72 -3.34
CA ARG A 65 12.56 32.18 -2.30
C ARG A 65 11.71 31.03 -1.76
N VAL A 66 11.28 30.13 -2.63
CA VAL A 66 10.53 28.93 -2.22
C VAL A 66 11.41 28.05 -1.33
N LEU A 67 12.66 27.79 -1.69
CA LEU A 67 13.59 26.98 -0.89
C LEU A 67 13.92 27.65 0.46
N ASP A 68 14.08 28.98 0.49
CA ASP A 68 14.29 29.75 1.72
C ASP A 68 13.07 29.61 2.66
N ASP A 69 11.86 29.64 2.10
CA ASP A 69 10.61 29.41 2.84
C ASP A 69 10.49 27.96 3.32
N VAL A 70 10.88 26.97 2.50
CA VAL A 70 10.93 25.56 2.94
C VAL A 70 11.86 25.44 4.15
N GLN A 71 13.06 26.00 4.06
CA GLN A 71 14.05 25.89 5.13
C GLN A 71 13.61 26.60 6.41
N SER A 72 13.09 27.82 6.31
CA SER A 72 12.80 28.67 7.48
C SER A 72 11.40 28.48 8.06
N LYS A 73 10.41 28.08 7.25
CA LYS A 73 8.99 27.99 7.65
C LYS A 73 8.45 26.56 7.64
N ILE A 74 8.94 25.68 6.75
CA ILE A 74 8.41 24.32 6.62
C ILE A 74 9.19 23.32 7.47
N LEU A 75 10.51 23.23 7.32
CA LEU A 75 11.33 22.25 8.05
C LEU A 75 11.15 22.28 9.58
N PRO A 76 10.99 23.43 10.26
CA PRO A 76 10.69 23.44 11.71
C PRO A 76 9.40 22.71 12.08
N GLY A 77 8.43 22.66 11.17
CA GLY A 77 7.15 21.97 11.31
C GLY A 77 7.18 20.48 10.92
N VAL A 78 8.31 19.98 10.42
CA VAL A 78 8.45 18.59 9.99
C VAL A 78 8.84 17.73 11.18
N THR A 79 8.11 16.64 11.41
CA THR A 79 8.61 15.51 12.20
C THR A 79 9.49 14.68 11.26
N HIS A 80 10.76 14.52 11.58
CA HIS A 80 11.77 13.98 10.66
C HIS A 80 11.79 12.45 10.68
N TRP A 81 10.87 11.83 9.95
CA TRP A 81 10.73 10.36 9.81
C TRP A 81 11.97 9.65 9.26
N GLN A 82 12.87 10.37 8.60
CA GLN A 82 14.12 9.82 8.07
C GLN A 82 15.32 10.08 8.99
N SER A 83 15.12 10.74 10.15
CA SER A 83 16.17 10.89 11.13
C SER A 83 16.63 9.51 11.62
N PRO A 84 17.93 9.24 11.77
CA PRO A 84 18.41 7.97 12.30
C PRO A 84 18.00 7.74 13.76
N ASN A 85 17.49 8.79 14.43
CA ASN A 85 16.96 8.74 15.80
C ASN A 85 15.42 8.66 15.85
N PHE A 86 14.75 8.36 14.72
CA PHE A 86 13.30 8.15 14.67
C PHE A 86 12.94 6.70 14.95
N TYR A 87 12.31 6.44 16.11
CA TYR A 87 11.89 5.09 16.54
C TYR A 87 10.39 4.98 16.84
N ALA A 88 9.58 5.95 16.39
CA ALA A 88 8.14 5.91 16.56
C ALA A 88 7.47 5.07 15.45
N TYR A 89 6.34 4.45 15.77
CA TYR A 89 5.53 3.67 14.80
C TYR A 89 6.37 2.61 14.07
N TYR A 90 6.17 2.50 12.75
CA TYR A 90 7.06 1.78 11.85
C TYR A 90 7.81 2.77 10.96
N PRO A 91 9.06 2.46 10.57
CA PRO A 91 9.82 3.35 9.73
C PRO A 91 9.16 3.50 8.35
N ALA A 92 9.36 4.66 7.74
CA ALA A 92 8.98 4.94 6.36
C ALA A 92 10.24 4.85 5.48
N ASN A 93 10.87 3.67 5.42
CA ASN A 93 12.19 3.53 4.82
C ASN A 93 12.20 3.94 3.35
N SER A 94 13.18 4.74 2.96
CA SER A 94 13.42 5.14 1.58
C SER A 94 14.83 4.77 1.13
N SER A 95 15.10 4.92 -0.16
CA SER A 95 16.45 4.73 -0.72
C SER A 95 16.67 5.67 -1.88
N VAL A 96 17.94 5.86 -2.27
CA VAL A 96 18.30 6.58 -3.50
C VAL A 96 17.60 5.95 -4.71
N ALA A 97 17.53 4.62 -4.79
CA ALA A 97 16.85 3.93 -5.88
C ALA A 97 15.33 4.19 -5.89
N GLY A 98 14.68 4.16 -4.72
CA GLY A 98 13.26 4.52 -4.58
C GLY A 98 13.00 5.96 -4.99
N PHE A 99 13.82 6.90 -4.53
CA PHE A 99 13.68 8.31 -4.84
C PHE A 99 13.86 8.61 -6.33
N LEU A 100 14.84 7.99 -6.98
CA LEU A 100 15.02 8.09 -8.43
C LEU A 100 13.82 7.48 -9.20
N GLY A 101 13.20 6.44 -8.66
CA GLY A 101 11.94 5.88 -9.18
C GLY A 101 10.82 6.91 -9.14
N GLU A 102 10.69 7.67 -8.05
CA GLU A 102 9.70 8.76 -7.95
C GLU A 102 10.00 9.92 -8.89
N ILE A 103 11.27 10.30 -9.09
CA ILE A 103 11.66 11.31 -10.10
C ILE A 103 11.22 10.87 -11.49
N LEU A 104 11.47 9.60 -11.87
CA LEU A 104 11.03 9.06 -13.16
C LEU A 104 9.50 9.02 -13.29
N SER A 105 8.80 8.64 -12.23
CA SER A 105 7.34 8.65 -12.17
C SER A 105 6.78 10.04 -12.45
N ALA A 106 7.29 11.05 -11.73
CA ALA A 106 6.86 12.43 -11.85
C ALA A 106 7.22 13.04 -13.21
N GLY A 107 8.41 12.72 -13.76
CA GLY A 107 8.85 13.23 -15.06
C GLY A 107 8.04 12.66 -16.24
N ILE A 108 7.70 11.37 -16.21
CA ILE A 108 6.88 10.74 -17.26
C ILE A 108 5.39 11.14 -17.12
N ASN A 109 4.91 11.29 -15.89
CA ASN A 109 3.56 11.76 -15.55
C ASN A 109 2.42 11.07 -16.33
N MET A 110 2.53 9.76 -16.53
CA MET A 110 1.50 8.98 -17.24
C MET A 110 0.34 8.60 -16.31
N VAL A 111 -0.85 8.37 -16.89
CA VAL A 111 -2.04 7.90 -16.17
C VAL A 111 -2.39 6.49 -16.63
N GLY A 112 -2.05 5.48 -15.82
CA GLY A 112 -2.10 4.05 -16.17
C GLY A 112 -3.40 3.35 -15.78
N PHE A 113 -4.57 3.90 -16.15
CA PHE A 113 -5.85 3.29 -15.77
C PHE A 113 -6.20 2.02 -16.59
N SER A 114 -5.67 1.92 -17.81
CA SER A 114 -5.85 0.75 -18.68
C SER A 114 -4.54 0.43 -19.38
N TRP A 115 -4.38 -0.79 -19.86
CA TRP A 115 -3.15 -1.17 -20.55
C TRP A 115 -2.82 -0.24 -21.72
N ILE A 116 -3.84 0.20 -22.49
CA ILE A 116 -3.61 1.03 -23.69
C ILE A 116 -3.07 2.44 -23.36
N THR A 117 -3.28 2.96 -22.14
CA THR A 117 -2.81 4.31 -21.78
C THR A 117 -1.33 4.32 -21.39
N SER A 118 -0.79 3.19 -20.95
CA SER A 118 0.64 2.98 -20.79
C SER A 118 0.94 1.47 -20.63
N PRO A 119 1.19 0.75 -21.74
CA PRO A 119 1.48 -0.69 -21.69
C PRO A 119 2.63 -1.04 -20.76
N ALA A 120 3.69 -0.22 -20.82
CA ALA A 120 4.88 -0.38 -19.99
C ALA A 120 4.56 -0.28 -18.50
N ALA A 121 3.61 0.57 -18.09
CA ALA A 121 3.24 0.70 -16.69
C ALA A 121 2.55 -0.54 -16.15
N THR A 122 1.54 -1.02 -16.88
CA THR A 122 0.81 -2.24 -16.51
C THR A 122 1.72 -3.45 -16.50
N GLU A 123 2.47 -3.68 -17.58
CA GLU A 123 3.32 -4.87 -17.70
C GLU A 123 4.49 -4.85 -16.71
N LEU A 124 5.10 -3.69 -16.48
CA LEU A 124 6.18 -3.59 -15.50
C LEU A 124 5.68 -3.86 -14.08
N GLU A 125 4.51 -3.34 -13.71
CA GLU A 125 3.88 -3.63 -12.42
C GLU A 125 3.64 -5.14 -12.23
N MET A 126 3.11 -5.83 -13.24
CA MET A 126 2.94 -7.28 -13.21
C MET A 126 4.27 -8.01 -13.00
N ILE A 127 5.31 -7.62 -13.72
CA ILE A 127 6.64 -8.25 -13.63
C ILE A 127 7.26 -8.06 -12.24
N VAL A 128 7.26 -6.84 -11.70
CA VAL A 128 7.92 -6.57 -10.41
C VAL A 128 7.15 -7.19 -9.24
N LEU A 129 5.83 -7.28 -9.31
CA LEU A 129 5.03 -7.97 -8.30
C LEU A 129 5.18 -9.49 -8.38
N ASP A 130 5.42 -10.04 -9.57
CA ASP A 130 5.81 -11.45 -9.72
C ASP A 130 7.21 -11.69 -9.12
N TRP A 131 8.16 -10.78 -9.31
CA TRP A 131 9.49 -10.88 -8.68
C TRP A 131 9.38 -10.85 -7.16
N LEU A 132 8.64 -9.90 -6.61
CA LEU A 132 8.45 -9.76 -5.18
C LEU A 132 7.67 -10.95 -4.59
N GLY A 133 6.62 -11.41 -5.26
CA GLY A 133 5.89 -12.63 -4.87
C GLY A 133 6.81 -13.86 -4.85
N LYS A 134 7.72 -14.01 -5.81
CA LYS A 134 8.73 -15.09 -5.83
C LYS A 134 9.75 -14.95 -4.71
N LEU A 135 10.21 -13.73 -4.39
CA LEU A 135 11.12 -13.48 -3.26
C LEU A 135 10.48 -13.88 -1.93
N LEU A 136 9.19 -13.57 -1.76
CA LEU A 136 8.37 -13.96 -0.61
C LEU A 136 7.96 -15.44 -0.63
N LYS A 137 8.30 -16.20 -1.69
CA LYS A 137 7.83 -17.57 -1.92
C LYS A 137 6.31 -17.68 -1.75
N LEU A 138 5.57 -16.75 -2.34
CA LEU A 138 4.13 -16.87 -2.47
C LEU A 138 3.76 -18.00 -3.45
N PRO A 139 2.63 -18.68 -3.23
CA PRO A 139 2.11 -19.68 -4.16
C PRO A 139 1.94 -19.14 -5.58
N GLN A 140 2.01 -20.04 -6.56
CA GLN A 140 1.88 -19.71 -7.99
C GLN A 140 0.52 -19.07 -8.33
N GLU A 141 -0.51 -19.36 -7.54
CA GLU A 141 -1.86 -18.81 -7.63
C GLU A 141 -1.90 -17.30 -7.39
N PHE A 142 -0.97 -16.75 -6.60
CA PHE A 142 -0.85 -15.30 -6.37
C PHE A 142 -0.09 -14.57 -7.46
N LEU A 143 0.59 -15.29 -8.37
CA LEU A 143 1.40 -14.69 -9.42
C LEU A 143 0.57 -14.47 -10.69
N SER A 144 1.02 -13.58 -11.56
CA SER A 144 0.29 -13.14 -12.76
C SER A 144 0.04 -14.28 -13.77
N SER A 145 0.91 -15.30 -13.76
CA SER A 145 0.79 -16.54 -14.53
C SER A 145 -0.27 -17.52 -13.99
N GLY A 146 -0.77 -17.34 -12.76
CA GLY A 146 -1.91 -18.06 -12.21
C GLY A 146 -3.25 -17.38 -12.50
N HIS A 147 -4.28 -17.67 -11.69
CA HIS A 147 -5.59 -16.99 -11.74
C HIS A 147 -5.61 -15.66 -10.96
N GLY A 148 -4.62 -15.44 -10.11
CA GLY A 148 -4.51 -14.29 -9.23
C GLY A 148 -3.66 -13.17 -9.79
N GLY A 149 -2.75 -12.65 -8.99
CA GLY A 149 -1.82 -11.61 -9.41
C GLY A 149 -1.68 -10.52 -8.37
N GLY A 150 -0.68 -9.66 -8.59
CA GLY A 150 -0.43 -8.50 -7.75
C GLY A 150 -0.99 -7.20 -8.33
N VAL A 151 -1.29 -6.26 -7.44
CA VAL A 151 -1.53 -4.83 -7.74
C VAL A 151 -0.84 -3.95 -6.69
N ILE A 152 -0.27 -2.81 -7.10
CA ILE A 152 0.27 -1.81 -6.16
C ILE A 152 -0.80 -0.76 -5.84
N GLN A 153 -1.22 -0.73 -4.58
CA GLN A 153 -2.09 0.27 -3.96
C GLN A 153 -1.26 1.38 -3.28
N GLY A 154 -1.92 2.46 -2.86
CA GLY A 154 -1.28 3.51 -2.07
C GLY A 154 -1.01 3.05 -0.64
N SER A 155 -1.99 2.40 -0.02
CA SER A 155 -1.89 1.99 1.38
C SER A 155 -2.46 0.59 1.64
N ALA A 156 -2.05 -0.01 2.76
CA ALA A 156 -2.69 -1.23 3.27
C ALA A 156 -4.19 -1.02 3.55
N SER A 157 -4.63 0.22 3.83
CA SER A 157 -6.05 0.54 4.01
C SER A 157 -6.84 0.37 2.72
N GLU A 158 -6.27 0.78 1.58
CA GLU A 158 -6.87 0.51 0.26
C GLU A 158 -6.85 -0.99 -0.04
N ALA A 159 -5.73 -1.66 0.25
CA ALA A 159 -5.57 -3.09 0.01
C ALA A 159 -6.64 -3.92 0.76
N VAL A 160 -6.82 -3.70 2.07
CA VAL A 160 -7.85 -4.41 2.85
C VAL A 160 -9.27 -4.03 2.41
N LEU A 161 -9.51 -2.77 2.02
CA LEU A 161 -10.82 -2.33 1.53
C LEU A 161 -11.22 -3.06 0.24
N VAL A 162 -10.33 -3.13 -0.76
CA VAL A 162 -10.69 -3.72 -2.06
C VAL A 162 -10.95 -5.22 -1.96
N VAL A 163 -10.20 -5.94 -1.12
CA VAL A 163 -10.45 -7.38 -0.90
C VAL A 163 -11.68 -7.63 -0.02
N LEU A 164 -11.97 -6.73 0.94
CA LEU A 164 -13.21 -6.79 1.73
C LEU A 164 -14.44 -6.58 0.84
N LEU A 165 -14.40 -5.61 -0.09
CA LEU A 165 -15.46 -5.38 -1.08
C LEU A 165 -15.64 -6.60 -1.99
N ALA A 166 -14.54 -7.18 -2.48
CA ALA A 166 -14.58 -8.39 -3.29
C ALA A 166 -15.19 -9.58 -2.55
N ALA A 167 -14.78 -9.82 -1.30
CA ALA A 167 -15.35 -10.85 -0.43
C ALA A 167 -16.84 -10.62 -0.17
N ARG A 168 -17.22 -9.38 0.18
CA ARG A 168 -18.61 -8.97 0.41
C ARG A 168 -19.47 -9.25 -0.80
N ASP A 169 -19.07 -8.77 -1.98
CA ASP A 169 -19.86 -8.90 -3.19
C ASP A 169 -19.94 -10.35 -3.67
N LYS A 170 -18.86 -11.14 -3.50
CA LYS A 170 -18.86 -12.58 -3.73
C LYS A 170 -19.89 -13.27 -2.84
N THR A 171 -19.91 -12.97 -1.54
CA THR A 171 -20.88 -13.53 -0.60
C THR A 171 -22.31 -13.11 -0.93
N LEU A 172 -22.56 -11.82 -1.17
CA LEU A 172 -23.90 -11.31 -1.52
C LEU A 172 -24.46 -11.88 -2.83
N ARG A 173 -23.61 -12.27 -3.79
CA ARG A 173 -24.07 -13.01 -4.98
C ARG A 173 -24.59 -14.41 -4.64
N MET A 174 -24.07 -15.05 -3.59
CA MET A 174 -24.49 -16.37 -3.14
C MET A 174 -25.74 -16.33 -2.24
N VAL A 175 -25.79 -15.37 -1.30
CA VAL A 175 -26.84 -15.33 -0.26
C VAL A 175 -27.91 -14.26 -0.48
N GLY A 176 -27.74 -13.40 -1.49
CA GLY A 176 -28.65 -12.31 -1.83
C GLY A 176 -28.26 -10.97 -1.19
N LYS A 177 -28.52 -9.87 -1.91
CA LYS A 177 -28.13 -8.50 -1.50
C LYS A 177 -28.75 -8.02 -0.18
N SER A 178 -29.94 -8.52 0.16
CA SER A 178 -30.62 -8.20 1.43
C SER A 178 -29.89 -8.73 2.66
N ALA A 179 -28.93 -9.64 2.49
CA ALA A 179 -28.13 -10.20 3.58
C ALA A 179 -26.97 -9.30 4.03
N LEU A 180 -26.80 -8.10 3.44
CA LEU A 180 -25.70 -7.18 3.81
C LEU A 180 -25.61 -6.93 5.32
N GLY A 181 -26.75 -6.67 5.98
CA GLY A 181 -26.80 -6.44 7.44
C GLY A 181 -26.51 -7.68 8.31
N LYS A 182 -26.29 -8.85 7.69
CA LYS A 182 -25.93 -10.10 8.37
C LYS A 182 -24.46 -10.48 8.22
N LEU A 183 -23.71 -9.78 7.37
CA LEU A 183 -22.32 -10.12 7.09
C LEU A 183 -21.41 -9.74 8.25
N VAL A 184 -20.53 -10.66 8.66
CA VAL A 184 -19.62 -10.51 9.80
C VAL A 184 -18.15 -10.62 9.39
N VAL A 185 -17.36 -9.66 9.87
CA VAL A 185 -15.90 -9.57 9.70
C VAL A 185 -15.21 -9.88 11.04
N TYR A 186 -14.10 -10.60 10.99
CA TYR A 186 -13.32 -10.97 12.17
C TYR A 186 -11.86 -10.52 12.05
N GLY A 187 -11.29 -10.09 13.17
CA GLY A 187 -9.86 -9.84 13.38
C GLY A 187 -9.55 -9.81 14.87
N SER A 188 -8.28 -9.73 15.24
CA SER A 188 -7.88 -9.48 16.64
C SER A 188 -8.13 -8.03 17.05
N ASP A 189 -8.19 -7.75 18.35
CA ASP A 189 -8.15 -6.39 18.87
C ASP A 189 -6.79 -5.69 18.71
N GLN A 190 -5.78 -6.41 18.20
CA GLN A 190 -4.50 -5.89 17.74
C GLN A 190 -4.46 -5.57 16.24
N THR A 191 -5.50 -5.96 15.48
CA THR A 191 -5.58 -5.70 14.05
C THR A 191 -5.63 -4.19 13.81
N HIS A 192 -4.88 -3.72 12.81
CA HIS A 192 -4.80 -2.28 12.53
C HIS A 192 -6.20 -1.69 12.24
N SER A 193 -6.45 -0.48 12.74
CA SER A 193 -7.75 0.22 12.63
C SER A 193 -8.25 0.42 11.19
N ALA A 194 -7.36 0.24 10.20
CA ALA A 194 -7.69 0.19 8.78
C ALA A 194 -8.78 -0.85 8.45
N LEU A 195 -8.81 -2.02 9.12
CA LEU A 195 -9.85 -3.02 8.90
C LEU A 195 -11.23 -2.48 9.32
N GLN A 196 -11.32 -1.88 10.50
CA GLN A 196 -12.58 -1.30 10.99
C GLN A 196 -13.06 -0.15 10.09
N LYS A 197 -12.14 0.71 9.64
CA LYS A 197 -12.44 1.76 8.66
C LYS A 197 -12.91 1.18 7.33
N ALA A 198 -12.31 0.10 6.85
CA ALA A 198 -12.75 -0.59 5.64
C ALA A 198 -14.16 -1.18 5.81
N CYS A 199 -14.48 -1.75 6.97
CA CYS A 199 -15.84 -2.23 7.30
C CYS A 199 -16.87 -1.11 7.21
N GLN A 200 -16.56 0.06 7.78
CA GLN A 200 -17.43 1.25 7.72
C GLN A 200 -17.68 1.69 6.28
N ILE A 201 -16.62 1.81 5.46
CA ILE A 201 -16.74 2.20 4.04
C ILE A 201 -17.51 1.14 3.24
N ALA A 202 -17.30 -0.14 3.52
CA ALA A 202 -17.95 -1.25 2.83
C ALA A 202 -19.42 -1.46 3.24
N GLY A 203 -19.94 -0.69 4.20
CA GLY A 203 -21.32 -0.79 4.67
C GLY A 203 -21.57 -1.97 5.59
N ILE A 204 -20.53 -2.52 6.21
CA ILE A 204 -20.66 -3.54 7.26
C ILE A 204 -21.16 -2.85 8.53
N HIS A 205 -22.19 -3.42 9.15
CA HIS A 205 -22.73 -2.90 10.39
C HIS A 205 -21.65 -2.87 11.48
N PRO A 206 -21.52 -1.78 12.27
CA PRO A 206 -20.48 -1.65 13.28
C PRO A 206 -20.45 -2.83 14.27
N GLU A 207 -21.62 -3.32 14.68
CA GLU A 207 -21.76 -4.47 15.57
C GLU A 207 -21.24 -5.79 14.96
N ASN A 208 -21.22 -5.91 13.63
CA ASN A 208 -20.75 -7.11 12.92
C ASN A 208 -19.26 -7.05 12.53
N CYS A 209 -18.51 -6.07 13.05
CA CYS A 209 -17.05 -6.06 13.01
C CYS A 209 -16.52 -6.60 14.34
N ARG A 210 -16.17 -7.89 14.38
CA ARG A 210 -15.72 -8.59 15.60
C ARG A 210 -14.21 -8.43 15.76
N LEU A 211 -13.80 -7.52 16.64
CA LEU A 211 -12.42 -7.41 17.13
C LEU A 211 -12.27 -8.28 18.38
N LEU A 212 -11.75 -9.48 18.18
CA LEU A 212 -11.67 -10.52 19.20
C LEU A 212 -10.51 -10.24 20.15
N LYS A 213 -10.80 -10.36 21.45
CA LYS A 213 -9.83 -10.09 22.50
C LYS A 213 -8.67 -11.07 22.45
N THR A 214 -7.46 -10.54 22.48
CA THR A 214 -6.23 -11.32 22.68
C THR A 214 -5.58 -10.94 24.00
N ASP A 215 -4.68 -11.79 24.49
CA ASP A 215 -4.00 -11.57 25.75
C ASP A 215 -2.56 -12.08 25.71
N SER A 216 -1.83 -11.87 26.81
CA SER A 216 -0.43 -12.23 26.93
C SER A 216 -0.15 -13.74 26.89
N SER A 217 -1.14 -14.62 27.07
CA SER A 217 -0.93 -16.07 27.00
C SER A 217 -0.60 -16.57 25.59
N THR A 218 -0.97 -15.78 24.57
CA THR A 218 -0.67 -16.03 23.15
C THR A 218 0.26 -14.96 22.56
N ASP A 219 0.96 -14.18 23.38
CA ASP A 219 1.71 -12.99 22.94
C ASP A 219 0.84 -12.01 22.14
N TYR A 220 -0.44 -11.92 22.52
CA TYR A 220 -1.52 -11.16 21.88
C TYR A 220 -1.93 -11.65 20.48
N ALA A 221 -1.51 -12.86 20.07
CA ALA A 221 -1.91 -13.44 18.79
C ALA A 221 -3.37 -13.91 18.83
N LEU A 222 -4.03 -13.85 17.68
CA LEU A 222 -5.42 -14.28 17.52
C LEU A 222 -5.56 -15.80 17.71
N SER A 223 -6.17 -16.22 18.81
CA SER A 223 -6.44 -17.64 19.10
C SER A 223 -7.44 -18.24 18.10
N PRO A 224 -7.11 -19.38 17.46
CA PRO A 224 -8.03 -20.13 16.61
C PRO A 224 -9.32 -20.57 17.32
N GLU A 225 -9.24 -20.86 18.62
CA GLU A 225 -10.36 -21.29 19.46
C GLU A 225 -11.37 -20.16 19.64
N ILE A 226 -10.90 -18.95 19.98
CA ILE A 226 -11.75 -17.76 20.13
C ILE A 226 -12.45 -17.42 18.80
N VAL A 227 -11.73 -17.53 17.68
CA VAL A 227 -12.31 -17.30 16.33
C VAL A 227 -13.41 -18.33 16.05
N SER A 228 -13.16 -19.61 16.34
CA SER A 228 -14.13 -20.68 16.11
C SER A 228 -15.39 -20.53 16.97
N GLU A 229 -15.25 -20.12 18.23
CA GLU A 229 -16.36 -19.85 19.14
C GLU A 229 -17.21 -18.66 18.64
N ALA A 230 -16.57 -17.55 18.28
CA ALA A 230 -17.26 -16.36 17.77
C ALA A 230 -18.05 -16.67 16.48
N ILE A 231 -17.41 -17.39 15.54
CA ILE A 231 -18.06 -17.84 14.30
C ILE A 231 -19.26 -18.74 14.60
N SER A 232 -19.11 -19.72 15.49
CA SER A 232 -20.19 -20.64 15.86
C SER A 232 -21.37 -19.91 16.49
N HIS A 233 -21.09 -18.94 17.36
CA HIS A 233 -22.12 -18.09 17.95
C HIS A 233 -22.85 -17.26 16.89
N ASP A 234 -22.13 -16.57 16.02
CA ASP A 234 -22.71 -15.71 14.99
C ASP A 234 -23.55 -16.51 13.98
N ILE A 235 -23.12 -17.72 13.61
CA ILE A 235 -23.92 -18.65 12.80
C ILE A 235 -25.21 -19.04 13.54
N SER A 236 -25.14 -19.34 14.84
CA SER A 236 -26.31 -19.78 15.63
C SER A 236 -27.43 -18.72 15.72
N ILE A 237 -27.08 -17.44 15.62
CA ILE A 237 -28.02 -16.32 15.60
C ILE A 237 -28.37 -15.83 14.18
N GLY A 238 -27.95 -16.58 13.15
CA GLY A 238 -28.32 -16.34 11.75
C GLY A 238 -27.52 -15.25 11.05
N LEU A 239 -26.34 -14.88 11.58
CA LEU A 239 -25.37 -14.04 10.90
C LEU A 239 -24.49 -14.89 9.96
N ILE A 240 -23.76 -14.21 9.08
CA ILE A 240 -23.01 -14.80 7.97
C ILE A 240 -21.54 -14.38 8.09
N PRO A 241 -20.68 -15.23 8.68
CA PRO A 241 -19.24 -15.04 8.62
C PRO A 241 -18.76 -14.98 7.16
N PHE A 242 -17.99 -13.97 6.79
CA PHE A 242 -17.51 -13.88 5.40
C PHE A 242 -16.06 -13.40 5.23
N PHE A 243 -15.45 -12.79 6.25
CA PHE A 243 -14.09 -12.26 6.15
C PHE A 243 -13.33 -12.44 7.46
N LEU A 244 -12.11 -12.97 7.39
CA LEU A 244 -11.17 -13.08 8.49
C LEU A 244 -9.86 -12.39 8.09
N CYS A 245 -9.36 -11.50 8.95
CA CYS A 245 -8.06 -10.85 8.81
C CYS A 245 -7.07 -11.47 9.81
N GLY A 246 -6.01 -12.10 9.31
CA GLY A 246 -4.85 -12.48 10.11
C GLY A 246 -3.72 -11.46 9.90
N THR A 247 -3.02 -11.09 10.96
CA THR A 247 -1.95 -10.08 10.91
C THR A 247 -0.59 -10.71 11.16
N VAL A 248 0.40 -10.35 10.34
CA VAL A 248 1.82 -10.68 10.56
C VAL A 248 2.56 -9.37 10.84
N GLY A 249 2.85 -9.14 12.12
CA GLY A 249 3.43 -7.89 12.60
C GLY A 249 2.37 -6.85 12.93
N THR A 250 1.61 -7.06 14.01
CA THR A 250 0.63 -6.08 14.53
C THR A 250 1.32 -4.78 14.91
N THR A 251 0.63 -3.64 14.77
CA THR A 251 1.27 -2.32 14.92
C THR A 251 1.78 -2.05 16.34
N SER A 252 1.09 -2.57 17.36
CA SER A 252 1.44 -2.29 18.76
C SER A 252 2.69 -3.05 19.24
N SER A 253 2.82 -4.33 18.87
CA SER A 253 3.78 -5.26 19.47
C SER A 253 4.48 -6.18 18.46
N ALA A 254 4.24 -5.97 17.15
CA ALA A 254 4.74 -6.83 16.07
C ALA A 254 4.34 -8.32 16.23
N THR A 255 3.20 -8.59 16.87
CA THR A 255 2.67 -9.94 17.05
C THR A 255 2.33 -10.59 15.70
N VAL A 256 2.46 -11.91 15.64
CA VAL A 256 2.15 -12.73 14.44
C VAL A 256 1.02 -13.70 14.76
N ASP A 257 -0.08 -13.60 14.01
CA ASP A 257 -1.20 -14.52 14.13
C ASP A 257 -0.87 -15.90 13.51
N PRO A 258 -1.43 -17.01 14.04
CA PRO A 258 -1.16 -18.36 13.54
C PRO A 258 -1.91 -18.65 12.23
N LEU A 259 -1.38 -18.15 11.11
CA LEU A 259 -2.05 -18.13 9.80
C LEU A 259 -2.59 -19.49 9.34
N TYR A 260 -1.80 -20.56 9.48
CA TYR A 260 -2.23 -21.90 9.07
C TYR A 260 -3.52 -22.36 9.77
N SER A 261 -3.63 -22.14 11.08
CA SER A 261 -4.81 -22.51 11.86
C SER A 261 -6.01 -21.63 11.53
N LEU A 262 -5.79 -20.32 11.37
CA LEU A 262 -6.83 -19.37 10.98
C LEU A 262 -7.36 -19.64 9.57
N ALA A 263 -6.48 -19.96 8.63
CA ALA A 263 -6.86 -20.27 7.25
C ALA A 263 -7.75 -21.52 7.18
N LYS A 264 -7.46 -22.55 7.98
CA LYS A 264 -8.33 -23.74 8.09
C LYS A 264 -9.74 -23.38 8.56
N ILE A 265 -9.85 -22.51 9.55
CA ILE A 265 -11.15 -22.05 10.07
C ILE A 265 -11.90 -21.23 9.02
N ALA A 266 -11.22 -20.29 8.35
CA ALA A 266 -11.84 -19.51 7.29
C ALA A 266 -12.36 -20.42 6.16
N LYS A 267 -11.53 -21.38 5.72
CA LYS A 267 -11.88 -22.33 4.65
C LYS A 267 -13.07 -23.22 5.02
N SER A 268 -13.11 -23.76 6.25
CA SER A 268 -14.23 -24.62 6.69
C SER A 268 -15.56 -23.88 6.79
N ASN A 269 -15.52 -22.55 6.97
CA ASN A 269 -16.69 -21.69 7.05
C ASN A 269 -16.96 -20.89 5.75
N GLY A 270 -16.22 -21.16 4.66
CA GLY A 270 -16.40 -20.48 3.37
C GLY A 270 -16.09 -18.99 3.40
N MET A 271 -15.26 -18.53 4.33
CA MET A 271 -14.87 -17.13 4.50
C MET A 271 -13.68 -16.77 3.62
N TRP A 272 -13.58 -15.50 3.26
CA TRP A 272 -12.36 -14.92 2.72
C TRP A 272 -11.31 -14.77 3.82
N PHE A 273 -10.10 -15.29 3.60
CA PHE A 273 -8.96 -15.09 4.49
C PHE A 273 -7.95 -14.10 3.90
N HIS A 274 -7.77 -12.97 4.58
CA HIS A 274 -6.79 -11.96 4.23
C HIS A 274 -5.64 -11.96 5.23
N VAL A 275 -4.40 -11.90 4.72
CA VAL A 275 -3.19 -11.75 5.52
C VAL A 275 -2.67 -10.32 5.37
N ASP A 276 -2.74 -9.53 6.45
CA ASP A 276 -2.10 -8.21 6.54
C ASP A 276 -0.69 -8.36 7.10
N ALA A 277 0.31 -8.20 6.24
CA ALA A 277 1.71 -8.17 6.61
C ALA A 277 2.34 -6.81 6.25
N ALA A 278 1.59 -5.72 6.45
CA ALA A 278 2.00 -4.36 6.04
C ALA A 278 3.44 -4.03 6.44
N TYR A 279 3.87 -4.37 7.66
CA TYR A 279 5.24 -4.14 8.12
C TYR A 279 6.12 -5.37 7.94
N ALA A 280 5.81 -6.48 8.61
CA ALA A 280 6.72 -7.62 8.71
C ALA A 280 6.79 -8.50 7.44
N GLY A 281 5.92 -8.25 6.44
CA GLY A 281 5.93 -8.98 5.19
C GLY A 281 7.26 -8.86 4.43
N SER A 282 7.91 -7.69 4.49
CA SER A 282 9.22 -7.48 3.86
C SER A 282 10.31 -8.37 4.44
N ALA A 283 10.32 -8.62 5.76
CA ALA A 283 11.31 -9.51 6.39
C ALA A 283 11.22 -10.94 5.86
N CYS A 284 10.04 -11.37 5.39
CA CYS A 284 9.79 -12.73 4.93
C CYS A 284 10.45 -13.07 3.58
N ILE A 285 11.17 -12.12 2.95
CA ILE A 285 12.09 -12.46 1.86
C ILE A 285 13.34 -13.19 2.35
N CYS A 286 13.68 -13.04 3.63
CA CYS A 286 14.78 -13.75 4.28
C CYS A 286 14.31 -15.16 4.68
N PRO A 287 15.06 -16.23 4.36
CA PRO A 287 14.65 -17.60 4.64
C PRO A 287 14.27 -17.89 6.10
N GLU A 288 14.94 -17.26 7.06
CA GLU A 288 14.76 -17.40 8.51
C GLU A 288 13.45 -16.79 9.04
N TYR A 289 12.92 -15.79 8.36
CA TYR A 289 11.65 -15.13 8.70
C TYR A 289 10.47 -15.65 7.86
N ARG A 290 10.74 -16.35 6.75
CA ARG A 290 9.68 -16.85 5.86
C ARG A 290 8.65 -17.74 6.55
N LYS A 291 9.02 -18.44 7.64
CA LYS A 291 8.11 -19.26 8.46
C LYS A 291 6.89 -18.49 8.99
N TYR A 292 6.98 -17.16 9.15
CA TYR A 292 5.86 -16.34 9.61
C TYR A 292 4.74 -16.20 8.57
N LEU A 293 4.97 -16.62 7.32
CA LEU A 293 3.95 -16.72 6.27
C LEU A 293 3.46 -18.16 6.05
N ASP A 294 3.81 -19.12 6.89
CA ASP A 294 3.32 -20.49 6.74
C ASP A 294 1.79 -20.54 6.95
N GLY A 295 1.04 -21.01 5.94
CA GLY A 295 -0.40 -20.90 5.85
C GLY A 295 -0.91 -19.85 4.86
N VAL A 296 -0.05 -18.99 4.30
CA VAL A 296 -0.42 -18.03 3.24
C VAL A 296 -0.94 -18.74 1.99
N GLU A 297 -0.52 -19.98 1.76
CA GLU A 297 -1.00 -20.86 0.70
C GLU A 297 -2.47 -21.23 0.80
N GLU A 298 -3.14 -20.94 1.92
CA GLU A 298 -4.57 -21.11 2.11
C GLU A 298 -5.32 -19.76 2.12
N ALA A 299 -4.63 -18.62 2.16
CA ALA A 299 -5.24 -17.28 2.12
C ALA A 299 -5.79 -16.89 0.75
N ASP A 300 -6.83 -16.06 0.71
CA ASP A 300 -7.39 -15.51 -0.53
C ASP A 300 -6.63 -14.26 -0.99
N SER A 301 -6.10 -13.48 -0.05
CA SER A 301 -5.31 -12.28 -0.31
C SER A 301 -4.20 -12.03 0.71
N PHE A 302 -3.14 -11.36 0.28
CA PHE A 302 -1.97 -11.01 1.09
C PHE A 302 -1.49 -9.59 0.72
N ASN A 303 -1.13 -8.75 1.70
CA ASN A 303 -0.46 -7.48 1.41
C ASN A 303 0.80 -7.24 2.25
N MET A 304 1.70 -6.42 1.72
CA MET A 304 2.79 -5.79 2.46
C MET A 304 3.01 -4.34 1.99
N ASN A 305 3.47 -3.46 2.86
CA ASN A 305 3.84 -2.10 2.49
C ASN A 305 5.35 -2.06 2.21
N ALA A 306 5.70 -1.96 0.93
CA ALA A 306 7.09 -1.76 0.55
C ALA A 306 7.65 -0.44 1.12
N HIS A 307 6.79 0.57 1.27
CA HIS A 307 7.16 1.86 1.85
C HIS A 307 7.38 1.85 3.38
N LYS A 308 7.19 0.71 4.05
CA LYS A 308 7.56 0.54 5.46
C LYS A 308 8.98 0.01 5.56
N TRP A 309 9.18 -1.25 5.14
CA TRP A 309 10.44 -1.96 5.39
C TRP A 309 11.08 -2.55 4.13
N PHE A 310 10.77 -2.00 2.96
CA PHE A 310 11.33 -2.42 1.66
C PHE A 310 11.97 -1.26 0.88
N LEU A 311 12.41 -0.20 1.57
CA LEU A 311 13.20 0.91 1.01
C LEU A 311 12.58 1.62 -0.21
N THR A 312 11.27 1.58 -0.36
CA THR A 312 10.55 2.35 -1.38
C THR A 312 9.94 3.60 -0.77
N ASN A 313 9.96 4.71 -1.50
CA ASN A 313 9.37 5.95 -0.99
C ASN A 313 7.86 5.79 -0.78
N PHE A 314 7.33 6.56 0.18
CA PHE A 314 5.90 6.63 0.41
C PHE A 314 5.22 7.24 -0.84
N ASP A 315 4.25 6.60 -1.50
CA ASP A 315 3.51 5.40 -1.12
C ASP A 315 3.69 4.18 -2.06
N CYS A 316 3.63 2.98 -1.48
CA CYS A 316 3.79 1.71 -2.20
C CYS A 316 3.30 0.53 -1.35
N SER A 317 2.08 0.07 -1.56
CA SER A 317 1.50 -1.09 -0.87
C SER A 317 1.19 -2.19 -1.88
N ALA A 318 1.90 -3.30 -1.79
CA ALA A 318 1.70 -4.42 -2.70
C ALA A 318 0.61 -5.34 -2.15
N LEU A 319 -0.40 -5.62 -2.96
CA LEU A 319 -1.48 -6.56 -2.69
C LEU A 319 -1.44 -7.69 -3.71
N TRP A 320 -1.55 -8.93 -3.25
CA TRP A 320 -1.77 -10.10 -4.10
C TRP A 320 -3.09 -10.76 -3.75
N VAL A 321 -3.79 -11.26 -4.77
CA VAL A 321 -5.00 -12.07 -4.64
C VAL A 321 -4.82 -13.38 -5.38
N LYS A 322 -5.47 -14.46 -4.92
CA LYS A 322 -5.48 -15.75 -5.67
C LYS A 322 -6.46 -15.78 -6.84
N ASP A 323 -7.51 -14.95 -6.78
CA ASP A 323 -8.49 -14.82 -7.84
C ASP A 323 -8.75 -13.35 -8.14
N ARG A 324 -8.19 -12.86 -9.25
CA ARG A 324 -8.38 -11.47 -9.69
C ARG A 324 -9.81 -11.17 -10.11
N ASN A 325 -10.59 -12.18 -10.51
CA ASN A 325 -11.98 -11.97 -10.92
C ASN A 325 -12.84 -11.47 -9.76
N ALA A 326 -12.50 -11.82 -8.52
CA ALA A 326 -13.21 -11.33 -7.35
C ALA A 326 -13.12 -9.78 -7.23
N LEU A 327 -11.92 -9.22 -7.48
CA LEU A 327 -11.72 -7.76 -7.52
C LEU A 327 -12.47 -7.16 -8.71
N ILE A 328 -12.26 -7.70 -9.92
CA ILE A 328 -12.85 -7.17 -11.15
C ILE A 328 -14.39 -7.17 -11.08
N GLN A 329 -15.01 -8.24 -10.59
CA GLN A 329 -16.47 -8.31 -10.45
C GLN A 329 -17.04 -7.34 -9.41
N SER A 330 -16.23 -6.91 -8.44
CA SER A 330 -16.65 -5.96 -7.40
C SER A 330 -16.41 -4.51 -7.82
N LEU A 331 -15.31 -4.23 -8.51
CA LEU A 331 -14.81 -2.86 -8.73
C LEU A 331 -14.95 -2.38 -10.17
N SER A 332 -15.21 -3.28 -11.13
CA SER A 332 -15.17 -2.88 -12.53
C SER A 332 -16.31 -1.94 -12.90
N THR A 333 -15.94 -0.92 -13.67
CA THR A 333 -16.87 -0.08 -14.41
C THR A 333 -16.39 -0.03 -15.87
N ASN A 334 -17.33 -0.01 -16.82
CA ASN A 334 -17.03 -0.03 -18.25
C ASN A 334 -17.81 1.04 -19.03
N PRO A 335 -17.64 2.34 -18.71
CA PRO A 335 -18.20 3.44 -19.49
C PRO A 335 -17.59 3.49 -20.90
N GLU A 336 -18.32 4.08 -21.85
CA GLU A 336 -17.97 4.06 -23.28
C GLU A 336 -16.54 4.57 -23.57
N PHE A 337 -16.10 5.62 -22.87
CA PHE A 337 -14.79 6.24 -23.09
C PHE A 337 -13.58 5.39 -22.63
N LEU A 338 -13.81 4.30 -21.89
CA LEU A 338 -12.75 3.38 -21.44
C LEU A 338 -12.63 2.13 -22.34
N LYS A 339 -13.57 1.92 -23.27
CA LYS A 339 -13.57 0.74 -24.13
C LYS A 339 -12.41 0.78 -25.12
N ASN A 340 -11.68 -0.33 -25.19
CA ASN A 340 -10.65 -0.55 -26.19
C ASN A 340 -10.61 -2.05 -26.57
N LYS A 341 -10.01 -2.35 -27.72
CA LYS A 341 -9.98 -3.71 -28.29
C LYS A 341 -9.22 -4.71 -27.41
N ALA A 342 -8.13 -4.29 -26.76
CA ALA A 342 -7.30 -5.18 -25.97
C ALA A 342 -8.04 -5.67 -24.71
N SER A 343 -8.72 -4.76 -24.02
CA SER A 343 -9.55 -5.07 -22.86
C SER A 343 -10.76 -5.93 -23.23
N GLN A 344 -11.44 -5.62 -24.33
CA GLN A 344 -12.59 -6.41 -24.81
C GLN A 344 -12.22 -7.83 -25.22
N ALA A 345 -11.00 -8.04 -25.68
CA ALA A 345 -10.47 -9.35 -26.01
C ALA A 345 -9.96 -10.13 -24.78
N ASN A 346 -10.05 -9.56 -23.56
CA ASN A 346 -9.51 -10.13 -22.32
C ASN A 346 -8.01 -10.51 -22.42
N LEU A 347 -7.24 -9.76 -23.22
CA LEU A 347 -5.82 -10.04 -23.45
C LEU A 347 -4.89 -9.30 -22.47
N VAL A 348 -5.42 -8.35 -21.69
CA VAL A 348 -4.64 -7.41 -20.90
C VAL A 348 -5.24 -7.22 -19.50
N VAL A 349 -4.42 -6.73 -18.58
CA VAL A 349 -4.86 -6.33 -17.24
C VAL A 349 -5.19 -4.83 -17.25
N ASP A 350 -6.43 -4.50 -16.89
CA ASP A 350 -6.84 -3.13 -16.62
C ASP A 350 -6.86 -2.90 -15.12
N TYR A 351 -5.78 -2.31 -14.63
CA TYR A 351 -5.52 -2.14 -13.22
C TYR A 351 -6.50 -1.19 -12.51
N LYS A 352 -7.28 -0.38 -13.23
CA LYS A 352 -8.45 0.34 -12.68
C LYS A 352 -9.46 -0.59 -12.00
N ASP A 353 -9.60 -1.83 -12.47
CA ASP A 353 -10.61 -2.79 -11.97
C ASP A 353 -10.11 -3.57 -10.73
N TRP A 354 -8.92 -3.23 -10.21
CA TRP A 354 -8.27 -3.87 -9.07
C TRP A 354 -8.10 -2.92 -7.88
N GLN A 355 -8.57 -1.67 -7.99
CA GLN A 355 -8.37 -0.63 -7.00
C GLN A 355 -9.56 0.33 -6.93
N ILE A 356 -9.51 1.31 -6.03
CA ILE A 356 -10.56 2.32 -5.88
C ILE A 356 -10.46 3.43 -6.95
N PRO A 357 -9.29 4.10 -7.15
CA PRO A 357 -9.22 5.20 -8.12
C PRO A 357 -9.22 4.71 -9.57
N LEU A 358 -9.73 5.54 -10.50
CA LEU A 358 -9.55 5.28 -11.93
C LEU A 358 -8.08 5.53 -12.35
N GLY A 359 -7.61 6.76 -12.13
CA GLY A 359 -6.27 7.18 -12.49
C GLY A 359 -5.20 6.55 -11.61
N ARG A 360 -4.04 6.24 -12.20
CA ARG A 360 -2.93 5.55 -11.54
C ARG A 360 -1.59 6.15 -11.93
N ARG A 361 -0.71 6.30 -10.95
CA ARG A 361 0.70 6.70 -11.14
C ARG A 361 1.55 5.53 -11.64
N PHE A 362 2.68 5.83 -12.25
CA PHE A 362 3.69 4.83 -12.55
C PHE A 362 4.55 4.61 -11.29
N ARG A 363 4.34 3.52 -10.56
CA ARG A 363 5.11 3.23 -9.33
C ARG A 363 6.44 2.52 -9.63
N PHE A 364 7.38 3.26 -10.23
CA PHE A 364 8.71 2.75 -10.63
C PHE A 364 9.61 2.31 -9.47
N SER A 365 9.33 2.76 -8.25
CA SER A 365 10.19 2.60 -7.08
C SER A 365 10.51 1.13 -6.75
N LEU A 366 9.61 0.18 -7.07
CA LEU A 366 9.90 -1.25 -6.95
C LEU A 366 10.82 -1.77 -8.06
N TYR A 367 10.69 -1.26 -9.29
CA TYR A 367 11.54 -1.66 -10.41
C TYR A 367 12.99 -1.20 -10.22
N THR A 368 13.18 0.06 -9.82
CA THR A 368 14.53 0.60 -9.60
C THR A 368 15.26 -0.18 -8.51
N LEU A 369 14.58 -0.51 -7.42
CA LEU A 369 15.11 -1.36 -6.34
C LEU A 369 15.37 -2.82 -6.79
N GLY A 370 14.45 -3.39 -7.58
CA GLY A 370 14.56 -4.77 -8.08
C GLY A 370 15.59 -4.98 -9.18
N SER A 371 16.14 -3.92 -9.76
CA SER A 371 17.24 -4.05 -10.72
C SER A 371 18.49 -4.62 -10.04
N LYS A 372 19.22 -5.53 -10.70
CA LYS A 372 20.34 -6.30 -10.12
C LYS A 372 21.39 -5.45 -9.39
N LYS A 373 21.50 -4.16 -9.73
CA LYS A 373 22.44 -3.20 -9.13
C LYS A 373 22.07 -2.83 -7.68
N PHE A 374 20.79 -2.90 -7.30
CA PHE A 374 20.30 -2.47 -5.98
C PHE A 374 19.72 -3.62 -5.12
N MET A 375 19.38 -4.76 -5.73
CA MET A 375 18.79 -5.91 -5.00
C MET A 375 19.81 -6.73 -4.18
N ILE A 376 21.06 -6.84 -4.62
CA ILE A 376 22.11 -7.61 -3.90
C ILE A 376 22.45 -6.98 -2.55
N PRO A 377 22.68 -5.65 -2.45
CA PRO A 377 22.88 -4.99 -1.17
C PRO A 377 21.68 -5.11 -0.23
N TYR A 378 20.44 -5.19 -0.73
CA TYR A 378 19.25 -5.22 0.11
C TYR A 378 19.15 -6.47 1.01
N LYS A 379 19.53 -7.64 0.48
CA LYS A 379 19.57 -8.87 1.30
C LYS A 379 20.63 -8.81 2.40
N GLU A 380 21.73 -8.11 2.15
CA GLU A 380 22.77 -7.88 3.15
C GLU A 380 22.32 -6.83 4.18
N TRP A 381 21.61 -5.77 3.74
CA TRP A 381 21.06 -4.73 4.61
C TRP A 381 19.99 -5.23 5.59
N LEU A 382 19.05 -6.08 5.14
CA LEU A 382 18.05 -6.69 6.03
C LEU A 382 18.67 -7.54 7.15
N VAL A 383 19.88 -8.07 6.93
CA VAL A 383 20.61 -8.91 7.91
C VAL A 383 21.44 -8.04 8.88
N ILE A 384 21.78 -6.80 8.50
CA ILE A 384 22.58 -5.89 9.34
C ILE A 384 21.71 -5.13 10.37
N GLU A 385 20.41 -4.99 10.12
CA GLU A 385 19.45 -4.30 11.02
C GLU A 385 18.63 -5.24 11.93
N THR A 386 18.94 -6.54 11.98
CA THR A 386 18.40 -7.52 12.94
C THR A 386 19.49 -7.99 13.89
#